data_AF-X0YGH7-F1
#
_entry.id   AF-X0YGH7-F1
#
_cell.length_a   1.000
_cell.length_b   1.000
_cell.length_c   1.000
_cell.angle_alpha   90.00
_cell.angle_beta   90.00
_cell.angle_gamma   90.00
#
_symmetry.space_group_name_H-M   'P 1'
#
loop_
_entity.id
_entity.type
_entity.pdbx_description
1 polymer ?
#
loop_
_entity_poly.entity_id
_entity_poly.type
_entity_poly.pdbx_seq_one_letter_code
_entity_poly.pdbx_strand_id
1 'polypeptide(L)'
;MNEEYIRENPDIEPMIAHLGSFSQGDTGAIAFAEMPMVDDRPMNYADVSKMWRERVGEIAGVKELTFEDGDGFGGGAALSFRLSGDNYDSLGLAATELESKLTEYNGVFDIRNSSSSGGQEIKLSIKPEA
;
A
#
# COMPACT_ATOMS: atom_id res chain seq x y z
N MET A 1 6.36 -8.24 16.58
CA MET A 1 5.88 -6.89 16.96
C MET A 1 5.04 -6.93 18.22
N ASN A 2 3.85 -7.55 18.23
CA ASN A 2 3.00 -7.61 19.43
C ASN A 2 3.65 -8.39 20.59
N GLU A 3 4.26 -9.54 20.31
CA GLU A 3 4.99 -10.34 21.32
C GLU A 3 6.23 -9.61 21.87
N GLU A 4 6.96 -8.92 20.99
CA GLU A 4 8.11 -8.08 21.34
C GLU A 4 7.70 -6.93 22.26
N TYR A 5 6.59 -6.28 21.94
CA TYR A 5 6.01 -5.19 22.74
C TYR A 5 5.62 -5.66 24.15
N ILE A 6 4.93 -6.80 24.27
CA ILE A 6 4.57 -7.39 25.58
C ILE A 6 5.80 -7.82 26.37
N ARG A 7 6.83 -8.37 25.71
CA ARG A 7 8.08 -8.77 26.37
C ARG A 7 8.81 -7.57 26.97
N GLU A 8 8.74 -6.41 26.33
CA GLU A 8 9.35 -5.16 26.81
C GLU A 8 8.44 -4.40 27.80
N ASN A 9 7.14 -4.65 27.76
CA ASN A 9 6.12 -3.98 28.57
C ASN A 9 5.13 -5.01 29.16
N PRO A 10 5.56 -5.84 30.13
CA PRO A 10 4.76 -6.96 30.63
C PRO A 10 3.47 -6.56 31.36
N ASP A 11 3.41 -5.32 31.87
CA ASP A 11 2.26 -4.78 32.61
C ASP A 11 1.27 -3.98 31.73
N ILE A 12 1.54 -3.86 30.42
CA ILE A 12 0.69 -3.11 29.48
C ILE A 12 -0.12 -4.10 28.63
N GLU A 13 -1.36 -3.71 28.31
CA GLU A 13 -2.18 -4.46 27.36
C GLU A 13 -1.50 -4.63 25.99
N PRO A 14 -1.76 -5.74 25.28
CA PRO A 14 -1.18 -5.97 23.97
C PRO A 14 -1.56 -4.85 23.00
N MET A 15 -0.58 -4.38 22.24
CA MET A 15 -0.77 -3.30 21.27
C MET A 15 -1.84 -3.65 20.22
N ILE A 16 -1.91 -4.91 19.78
CA ILE A 16 -3.02 -5.44 18.98
C ILE A 16 -3.84 -6.42 19.83
N ALA A 17 -5.13 -6.13 19.99
CA ALA A 17 -6.10 -6.97 20.69
C ALA A 17 -6.64 -8.09 19.79
N HIS A 18 -7.04 -7.74 18.56
CA HIS A 18 -7.60 -8.69 17.61
C HIS A 18 -7.00 -8.49 16.22
N LEU A 19 -6.87 -9.58 15.48
CA LEU A 19 -6.45 -9.58 14.08
C LEU A 19 -7.48 -10.37 13.28
N GLY A 20 -8.00 -9.77 12.22
CA GLY A 20 -8.87 -10.40 11.25
C GLY A 20 -8.33 -10.22 9.84
N SER A 21 -8.63 -11.16 8.95
CA SER A 21 -8.32 -11.03 7.53
C SER A 21 -9.41 -11.66 6.67
N PHE A 22 -9.65 -11.08 5.51
CA PHE A 22 -10.55 -11.65 4.51
C PHE A 22 -10.01 -11.40 3.10
N SER A 23 -10.27 -12.36 2.22
CA SER A 23 -10.00 -12.22 0.79
C SER A 23 -11.00 -11.24 0.16
N GLN A 24 -10.51 -10.44 -0.78
CA GLN A 24 -11.31 -9.59 -1.64
C GLN A 24 -11.07 -10.02 -3.10
N GLY A 25 -11.96 -10.88 -3.61
CA GLY A 25 -11.76 -11.54 -4.90
C GLY A 25 -10.59 -12.54 -4.88
N ASP A 26 -10.06 -12.85 -6.06
CA ASP A 26 -9.02 -13.88 -6.22
C ASP A 26 -7.59 -13.36 -5.99
N THR A 27 -7.41 -12.04 -6.05
CA THR A 27 -6.08 -11.40 -6.06
C THR A 27 -5.88 -10.38 -4.95
N GLY A 28 -6.84 -10.23 -4.05
CA GLY A 28 -6.82 -9.24 -2.98
C GLY A 28 -7.11 -9.84 -1.62
N ALA A 29 -6.57 -9.22 -0.58
CA ALA A 29 -6.91 -9.50 0.81
C ALA A 29 -6.79 -8.22 1.63
N ILE A 30 -7.60 -8.12 2.68
CA ILE A 30 -7.51 -7.05 3.66
C ILE A 30 -7.30 -7.69 5.03
N ALA A 31 -6.42 -7.10 5.82
CA ALA A 31 -6.23 -7.44 7.22
C ALA A 31 -6.58 -6.22 8.09
N PHE A 32 -7.26 -6.47 9.21
CA PHE A 32 -7.58 -5.47 10.21
C PHE A 32 -6.97 -5.87 11.55
N ALA A 33 -6.28 -4.93 12.17
CA ALA A 33 -5.83 -5.04 13.54
C ALA A 33 -6.63 -4.06 14.41
N GLU A 34 -7.32 -4.62 15.40
CA GLU A 34 -7.97 -3.84 16.43
C GLU A 34 -6.97 -3.58 17.57
N MET A 35 -6.89 -2.33 18.02
CA MET A 35 -6.11 -1.95 19.19
C MET A 35 -7.04 -1.77 20.40
N PRO A 36 -6.60 -2.08 21.64
CA PRO A 36 -7.39 -1.84 22.83
C PRO A 36 -7.79 -0.36 22.98
N MET A 37 -9.02 -0.13 23.43
CA MET A 37 -9.55 1.21 23.72
C MET A 37 -9.16 1.62 25.16
N VAL A 38 -7.91 2.02 25.34
CA VAL A 38 -7.40 2.57 26.61
C VAL A 38 -7.07 4.06 26.45
N ASP A 39 -7.33 4.84 27.51
CA ASP A 39 -7.18 6.31 27.50
C ASP A 39 -5.71 6.77 27.42
N ASP A 40 -4.79 6.04 28.05
CA ASP A 40 -3.35 6.36 28.09
C ASP A 40 -2.55 5.37 27.23
N ARG A 41 -2.90 5.31 25.94
CA ARG A 41 -2.26 4.39 25.01
C ARG A 41 -0.87 4.92 24.64
N PRO A 42 0.21 4.13 24.80
CA PRO A 42 1.57 4.62 24.52
C PRO A 42 1.88 4.82 23.03
N MET A 43 1.07 4.25 22.14
CA MET A 43 1.17 4.43 20.68
C MET A 43 -0.23 4.61 20.09
N ASN A 44 -0.33 5.46 19.07
CA ASN A 44 -1.56 5.67 18.30
C ASN A 44 -1.62 4.74 17.08
N TYR A 45 -2.73 4.79 16.34
CA TYR A 45 -2.93 3.97 15.13
C TYR A 45 -1.90 4.26 14.03
N ALA A 46 -1.50 5.53 13.85
CA ALA A 46 -0.53 5.94 12.84
C ALA A 46 0.88 5.41 13.15
N ASP A 47 1.26 5.32 14.43
CA ASP A 47 2.54 4.72 14.87
C ASP A 47 2.60 3.24 14.46
N VAL A 48 1.51 2.49 14.70
CA VAL A 48 1.39 1.07 14.34
C VAL A 48 1.42 0.88 12.82
N SER A 49 0.68 1.70 12.06
CA SER A 49 0.68 1.69 10.59
C SER A 49 2.08 1.97 10.02
N LYS A 50 2.78 2.95 10.58
CA LYS A 50 4.18 3.26 10.23
C LYS A 50 5.11 2.08 10.52
N MET A 51 5.03 1.48 11.70
CA MET A 51 5.85 0.32 12.06
C MET A 51 5.63 -0.87 11.12
N TRP A 52 4.38 -1.12 10.72
CA TRP A 52 4.07 -2.17 9.73
C TRP A 52 4.68 -1.87 8.38
N ARG A 53 4.52 -0.64 7.87
CA ARG A 53 5.11 -0.20 6.61
C ARG A 53 6.63 -0.40 6.58
N GLU A 54 7.32 -0.02 7.66
CA GLU A 54 8.78 -0.17 7.79
C GLU A 54 9.23 -1.63 7.88
N ARG A 55 8.48 -2.50 8.57
CA ARG A 55 8.87 -3.91 8.78
C ARG A 55 8.55 -4.81 7.59
N VAL A 56 7.43 -4.55 6.89
CA VAL A 56 7.01 -5.36 5.74
C VAL A 56 7.89 -5.06 4.53
N GLY A 57 8.18 -3.79 4.27
CA GLY A 57 8.93 -3.37 3.10
C GLY A 57 8.22 -3.76 1.79
N GLU A 58 9.00 -3.94 0.72
CA GLU A 58 8.48 -4.37 -0.57
C GLU A 58 8.23 -5.89 -0.59
N ILE A 59 7.06 -6.30 -1.10
CA ILE A 59 6.71 -7.71 -1.29
C ILE A 59 6.72 -8.03 -2.79
N ALA A 60 7.57 -8.98 -3.20
CA ALA A 60 7.66 -9.39 -4.59
C ALA A 60 6.31 -9.92 -5.12
N GLY A 61 5.89 -9.41 -6.28
CA GLY A 61 4.64 -9.81 -6.94
C GLY A 61 3.38 -9.09 -6.43
N VAL A 62 3.48 -8.28 -5.37
CA VAL A 62 2.37 -7.45 -4.91
C VAL A 62 2.31 -6.18 -5.77
N LYS A 63 1.17 -5.96 -6.41
CA LYS A 63 0.92 -4.76 -7.24
C LYS A 63 0.57 -3.53 -6.40
N GLU A 64 -0.11 -3.74 -5.29
CA GLU A 64 -0.59 -2.69 -4.40
C GLU A 64 -0.57 -3.21 -2.96
N LEU A 65 0.09 -2.46 -2.07
CA LEU A 65 0.09 -2.67 -0.63
C LEU A 65 -0.19 -1.33 0.02
N THR A 66 -1.17 -1.31 0.92
CA THR A 66 -1.65 -0.08 1.55
C THR A 66 -1.73 -0.30 3.06
N PHE A 67 -1.40 0.74 3.82
CA PHE A 67 -1.56 0.76 5.26
C PHE A 67 -2.45 1.94 5.64
N GLU A 68 -3.66 1.62 6.09
CA GLU A 68 -4.64 2.59 6.56
C GLU A 68 -4.73 2.51 8.09
N ASP A 69 -4.86 3.67 8.72
CA ASP A 69 -5.14 3.81 10.15
C ASP A 69 -6.53 4.43 10.37
N GLY A 70 -6.89 4.68 11.63
CA GLY A 70 -8.24 5.08 12.03
C GLY A 70 -8.81 6.31 11.30
N ASP A 71 -7.97 7.20 10.77
CA ASP A 71 -8.39 8.40 10.02
C ASP A 71 -8.52 8.15 8.50
N GLY A 72 -8.02 7.02 7.99
CA GLY A 72 -7.91 6.71 6.56
C GLY A 72 -8.96 5.74 6.01
N PHE A 73 -9.76 5.10 6.87
CA PHE A 73 -10.71 4.06 6.46
C PHE A 73 -11.69 4.56 5.38
N GLY A 74 -11.48 4.13 4.14
CA GLY A 74 -12.33 4.45 2.98
C GLY A 74 -12.12 5.84 2.36
N GLY A 75 -11.12 6.61 2.81
CA GLY A 75 -10.85 7.97 2.33
C GLY A 75 -10.07 8.07 1.01
N GLY A 76 -9.46 6.96 0.56
CA GLY A 76 -8.61 6.94 -0.62
C GLY A 76 -7.29 7.70 -0.43
N ALA A 77 -6.54 7.89 -1.52
CA ALA A 77 -5.24 8.57 -1.46
C ALA A 77 -5.40 10.07 -1.18
N ALA A 78 -4.64 10.58 -0.21
CA ALA A 78 -4.62 12.02 0.14
C ALA A 78 -4.21 12.91 -1.06
N LEU A 79 -3.36 12.39 -1.94
CA LEU A 79 -2.99 13.01 -3.21
C LEU A 79 -3.42 12.10 -4.36
N SER A 80 -4.13 12.66 -5.33
CA SER A 80 -4.58 11.96 -6.53
C SER A 80 -4.33 12.84 -7.75
N PHE A 81 -3.57 12.32 -8.71
CA PHE A 81 -3.24 13.02 -9.95
C PHE A 81 -3.85 12.27 -11.14
N ARG A 82 -4.31 13.03 -12.14
CA ARG A 82 -4.75 12.48 -13.42
C ARG A 82 -3.96 13.16 -14.53
N LEU A 83 -3.20 12.35 -15.27
CA LEU A 83 -2.53 12.80 -16.48
C LEU A 83 -3.46 12.59 -17.68
N SER A 84 -3.58 13.60 -18.53
CA SER A 84 -4.46 13.60 -19.71
C SER A 84 -3.68 14.11 -20.92
N GLY A 85 -3.82 13.43 -22.05
CA GLY A 85 -3.16 13.78 -23.31
C GLY A 85 -3.41 12.73 -24.38
N ASP A 86 -2.98 13.04 -25.61
CA ASP A 86 -3.29 12.20 -26.79
C ASP A 86 -2.23 11.12 -27.06
N ASN A 87 -1.07 11.20 -26.39
CA ASN A 87 0.04 10.26 -26.57
C ASN A 87 0.26 9.46 -25.29
N TYR A 88 -0.02 8.15 -25.37
CA TYR A 88 0.11 7.23 -24.25
C TYR A 88 1.55 7.05 -23.77
N ASP A 89 2.53 6.97 -24.68
CA ASP A 89 3.94 6.81 -24.31
C ASP A 89 4.45 8.03 -23.54
N SER A 90 4.07 9.23 -23.99
CA SER A 90 4.40 10.48 -23.28
C SER A 90 3.74 10.55 -21.90
N LEU A 91 2.49 10.08 -21.77
CA LEU A 91 1.81 10.02 -20.48
C LEU A 91 2.47 9.03 -19.52
N GLY A 92 2.94 7.88 -20.04
CA GLY A 92 3.68 6.90 -19.25
C GLY A 92 4.98 7.47 -18.69
N LEU A 93 5.77 8.15 -19.53
CA LEU A 93 7.01 8.81 -19.10
C LEU A 93 6.74 9.90 -18.04
N ALA A 94 5.71 10.71 -18.25
CA ALA A 94 5.32 11.74 -17.29
C ALA A 94 4.84 11.16 -15.95
N ALA A 95 4.16 10.01 -15.96
CA ALA A 95 3.75 9.31 -14.74
C ALA A 95 4.97 8.83 -13.94
N THR A 96 5.93 8.19 -14.61
CA THR A 96 7.18 7.74 -13.98
C THR A 96 8.00 8.91 -13.42
N GLU A 97 8.06 10.04 -14.13
CA GLU A 97 8.74 11.25 -13.63
C GLU A 97 8.05 11.80 -12.39
N LEU A 98 6.71 11.88 -12.40
CA LEU A 98 5.91 12.34 -11.26
C LEU A 98 6.12 11.43 -10.04
N GLU A 99 6.09 10.11 -10.23
CA GLU A 99 6.36 9.14 -9.16
C GLU A 99 7.74 9.34 -8.55
N SER A 100 8.77 9.40 -9.39
CA SER A 100 10.13 9.65 -8.92
C SER A 100 10.21 10.95 -8.12
N LYS A 101 9.53 12.01 -8.56
CA LYS A 101 9.49 13.28 -7.83
C LYS A 101 8.73 13.18 -6.51
N LEU A 102 7.61 12.45 -6.47
CA LEU A 102 6.84 12.25 -5.25
C LEU A 102 7.65 11.51 -4.18
N THR A 103 8.53 10.56 -4.56
CA THR A 103 9.40 9.86 -3.61
C THR A 103 10.43 10.76 -2.91
N GLU A 104 10.73 11.95 -3.46
CA GLU A 104 11.68 12.90 -2.86
C GLU A 104 11.08 13.67 -1.68
N TYR A 105 9.75 13.67 -1.53
CA TYR A 105 9.07 14.42 -0.47
C TYR A 105 8.89 13.58 0.80
N ASN A 106 9.50 14.05 1.89
CA ASN A 106 9.29 13.44 3.21
C ASN A 106 7.80 13.44 3.58
N GLY A 107 7.29 12.26 3.96
CA GLY A 107 5.88 12.07 4.32
C GLY A 107 4.98 11.66 3.14
N VAL A 108 5.51 11.57 1.91
CA VAL A 108 4.82 10.91 0.80
C VAL A 108 5.21 9.44 0.77
N PHE A 109 4.22 8.56 0.85
CA PHE A 109 4.38 7.11 0.86
C PHE A 109 3.22 6.46 0.12
N ASP A 110 3.32 5.14 -0.11
CA ASP A 110 2.32 4.32 -0.79
C ASP A 110 1.93 4.90 -2.17
N ILE A 111 2.92 5.45 -2.91
CA ILE A 111 2.75 6.02 -4.27
C ILE A 111 2.38 4.91 -5.25
N ARG A 112 1.32 5.11 -6.04
CA ARG A 112 0.77 4.12 -6.97
C ARG A 112 0.61 4.68 -8.37
N ASN A 113 1.00 3.87 -9.36
CA ASN A 113 0.68 4.10 -10.76
C ASN A 113 -0.47 3.20 -11.19
N SER A 114 -1.60 3.78 -11.57
CA SER A 114 -2.71 3.02 -12.17
C SER A 114 -2.59 2.88 -13.69
N SER A 115 -1.50 3.37 -14.29
CA SER A 115 -1.23 3.15 -15.71
C SER A 115 -1.10 1.65 -15.96
N SER A 116 -2.17 1.09 -16.49
CA SER A 116 -2.18 -0.26 -17.02
C SER A 116 -1.37 -0.22 -18.30
N SER A 117 -0.05 -0.40 -18.23
CA SER A 117 0.64 -1.02 -19.36
C SER A 117 -0.04 -2.39 -19.49
N GLY A 118 -0.90 -2.56 -20.51
CA GLY A 118 -1.41 -3.90 -20.82
C GLY A 118 -0.22 -4.86 -20.78
N GLY A 119 -0.32 -5.94 -20.00
CA GLY A 119 0.82 -6.81 -19.73
C GLY A 119 1.54 -7.15 -21.03
N GLN A 120 2.87 -7.29 -20.98
CA GLN A 120 3.70 -7.55 -22.16
C GLN A 120 3.10 -8.69 -23.01
N GLU A 121 2.40 -8.32 -24.07
CA GLU A 121 1.79 -9.25 -24.99
C GLU A 121 2.78 -9.48 -26.14
N ILE A 122 3.33 -10.69 -26.22
CA ILE A 122 4.07 -11.11 -27.42
C ILE A 122 3.03 -11.38 -28.51
N LYS A 123 2.76 -10.38 -29.35
CA LYS A 123 1.95 -10.56 -30.57
C LYS A 123 2.78 -11.23 -31.65
N LEU A 124 2.64 -12.55 -31.77
CA LEU A 124 3.15 -13.31 -32.90
C LEU A 124 2.17 -13.24 -34.08
N SER A 125 2.61 -12.68 -35.20
CA SER A 125 1.90 -12.80 -36.47
C SER A 125 2.39 -14.04 -37.22
N ILE A 126 1.46 -14.93 -37.58
CA ILE A 126 1.76 -16.07 -38.46
C ILE A 126 1.96 -15.54 -39.88
N LYS A 127 3.01 -16.00 -40.56
CA LYS A 127 3.25 -15.67 -41.97
C LYS A 127 2.09 -16.24 -42.81
N PRO A 128 1.57 -15.50 -43.80
CA PRO A 128 0.60 -16.07 -44.74
C PRO A 128 1.21 -17.31 -45.38
N GLU A 129 0.45 -18.41 -45.39
CA GLU A 129 0.82 -19.61 -46.15
C GLU A 129 0.96 -19.23 -47.64
N ALA A 130 2.00 -19.75 -48.29
CA ALA A 130 2.28 -19.55 -49.71
C ALA A 130 1.50 -20.55 -50.57
#